data_AF-A0A1J3GU31-F1
#
_entry.id   AF-A0A1J3GU31-F1
#
_cell.length_a   1.000
_cell.length_b   1.000
_cell.length_c   1.000
_cell.angle_alpha   90.00
_cell.angle_beta   90.00
_cell.angle_gamma   90.00
#
_symmetry.space_group_name_H-M   'P 1'
#
loop_
_entity.id
_entity.type
_entity.pdbx_description
1 polymer ?
#
loop_
_entity_poly.entity_id
_entity_poly.type
_entity_poly.pdbx_seq_one_letter_code
_entity_poly.pdbx_strand_id
1 'polypeptide(L)'
;MTEGVSIFHPKPPEEVTELICIEGKRPIIKTKSKSYPPELKELIEECWHPDIGMRPIFSEIIIRLDKIVANCSKQGWWKDTFKFPWK
;
A
#
# COMPACT_ATOMS: atom_id res chain seq x y z
N MET A 1 -3.66 4.05 -5.63
CA MET A 1 -4.27 2.70 -5.82
C MET A 1 -3.31 1.88 -6.67
N THR A 2 -2.61 0.91 -6.08
CA THR A 2 -1.53 0.16 -6.74
C THR A 2 -2.03 -1.04 -7.56
N GLU A 3 -3.17 -1.63 -7.17
CA GLU A 3 -3.67 -2.87 -7.78
C GLU A 3 -4.78 -2.65 -8.83
N GLY A 4 -5.21 -1.40 -9.07
CA GLY A 4 -6.23 -1.05 -10.08
C GLY A 4 -7.65 -1.61 -9.84
N VAL A 5 -7.85 -2.40 -8.78
CA VAL A 5 -9.13 -3.03 -8.40
C VAL A 5 -9.55 -2.57 -7.01
N SER A 6 -10.87 -2.51 -6.78
CA SER A 6 -11.41 -2.22 -5.45
C SER A 6 -10.92 -3.22 -4.41
N ILE A 7 -10.66 -2.69 -3.21
CA ILE A 7 -10.26 -3.46 -2.05
C ILE A 7 -11.38 -4.48 -1.72
N PHE A 8 -11.02 -5.77 -1.64
CA PHE A 8 -11.93 -6.91 -1.42
C PHE A 8 -13.03 -7.15 -2.48
N HIS A 9 -12.86 -6.70 -3.73
CA HIS A 9 -13.74 -7.09 -4.84
C HIS A 9 -13.91 -8.62 -4.92
N PRO A 10 -15.14 -9.16 -5.14
CA PRO A 10 -16.37 -8.48 -5.59
C PRO A 10 -17.32 -7.99 -4.48
N LYS A 11 -16.86 -7.86 -3.22
CA LYS A 11 -17.75 -7.53 -2.11
C LYS A 11 -18.41 -6.14 -2.29
N PRO A 12 -19.69 -6.00 -1.93
CA PRO A 12 -20.36 -4.70 -1.94
C PRO A 12 -19.71 -3.73 -0.93
N PRO A 13 -19.79 -2.40 -1.16
CA PRO A 13 -19.13 -1.41 -0.32
C PRO A 13 -19.51 -1.46 1.17
N GLU A 14 -20.75 -1.83 1.47
CA GLU A 14 -21.25 -1.98 2.84
C GLU A 14 -20.49 -3.10 3.58
N GLU A 15 -20.38 -4.27 2.96
CA GLU A 15 -19.63 -5.41 3.51
C GLU A 15 -18.14 -5.08 3.62
N VAL A 16 -17.57 -4.35 2.66
CA VAL A 16 -16.16 -3.90 2.73
C VAL A 16 -15.94 -2.99 3.94
N THR A 17 -16.90 -2.11 4.24
CA THR A 17 -16.82 -1.20 5.39
C THR A 17 -16.87 -1.97 6.71
N GLU A 18 -17.78 -2.94 6.82
CA GLU A 18 -17.86 -3.83 7.99
C GLU A 18 -16.54 -4.59 8.21
N LEU A 19 -15.99 -5.18 7.16
CA LEU A 19 -14.71 -5.91 7.24
C LEU A 19 -13.54 -5.02 7.72
N ILE A 20 -13.49 -3.76 7.27
CA ILE A 20 -12.36 -2.86 7.57
C ILE A 20 -12.51 -2.20 8.94
N CYS A 21 -13.71 -1.68 9.24
CA CYS A 21 -13.97 -0.86 10.41
C CYS A 21 -14.35 -1.67 11.64
N ILE A 22 -15.08 -2.78 11.45
CA ILE A 22 -15.57 -3.61 12.56
C ILE A 22 -14.63 -4.81 12.76
N GLU A 23 -14.34 -5.56 11.70
CA GLU A 23 -13.48 -6.75 11.82
C GLU A 23 -11.98 -6.43 11.78
N GLY A 24 -11.60 -5.19 11.46
CA GLY A 24 -10.20 -4.76 11.40
C GLY A 24 -9.40 -5.44 10.29
N LYS A 25 -10.04 -6.10 9.32
CA LYS A 25 -9.36 -6.77 8.22
C LYS A 25 -8.61 -5.75 7.37
N ARG A 26 -7.42 -6.16 6.93
CA ARG A 26 -6.57 -5.41 6.00
C ARG A 26 -6.35 -6.24 4.74
N PRO A 27 -6.27 -5.61 3.56
CA PRO A 27 -6.05 -6.34 2.32
C PRO A 27 -4.69 -7.01 2.36
N ILE A 28 -4.64 -8.28 1.96
CA ILE A 28 -3.36 -8.98 1.82
C ILE A 28 -2.68 -8.44 0.57
N ILE A 29 -1.55 -7.75 0.74
CA ILE A 29 -0.71 -7.30 -0.37
C ILE A 29 -0.06 -8.54 -0.98
N LYS A 30 -0.55 -8.96 -2.15
CA LYS A 30 -0.03 -10.12 -2.87
C LYS A 30 1.27 -9.72 -3.57
N THR A 31 2.41 -10.02 -2.96
CA THR A 31 3.76 -9.82 -3.55
C THR A 31 4.03 -10.62 -4.84
N LYS A 32 3.01 -11.31 -5.39
CA LYS A 32 3.13 -12.11 -6.62
C LYS A 32 3.23 -11.26 -7.88
N SER A 33 2.77 -10.01 -7.84
CA SER A 33 3.17 -9.02 -8.82
C SER A 33 4.66 -8.76 -8.60
N LYS A 34 5.47 -9.03 -9.63
CA LYS A 34 6.95 -8.87 -9.69
C LYS A 34 7.44 -7.42 -9.44
N SER A 35 6.58 -6.59 -8.86
CA SER A 35 6.51 -5.13 -8.93
C SER A 35 6.29 -4.47 -7.56
N TYR A 36 6.34 -5.23 -6.47
CA TYR A 36 6.11 -4.67 -5.13
C TYR A 36 7.38 -4.73 -4.26
N PRO A 37 8.00 -3.60 -3.89
CA PRO A 37 9.19 -3.60 -3.03
C PRO A 37 8.82 -4.10 -1.63
N PRO A 38 9.61 -5.00 -1.02
CA PRO A 38 9.37 -5.45 0.36
C PRO A 38 9.23 -4.28 1.34
N GLU A 39 10.06 -3.26 1.20
CA GLU A 39 10.08 -2.08 2.07
C GLU A 39 8.80 -1.24 1.95
N LEU A 40 8.22 -1.20 0.75
CA LEU A 40 6.91 -0.56 0.56
C LEU A 40 5.80 -1.38 1.20
N LYS A 41 5.93 -2.71 1.25
CA LYS A 41 4.91 -3.59 1.83
C LYS A 41 4.89 -3.39 3.33
N GLU A 42 6.06 -3.44 3.94
CA GLU A 42 6.26 -3.15 5.36
C GLU A 42 5.72 -1.77 5.73
N LEU A 43 6.04 -0.73 4.95
CA LEU A 43 5.54 0.62 5.22
C LEU A 43 4.01 0.71 5.18
N ILE A 44 3.35 0.07 4.20
CA ILE A 44 1.88 0.05 4.16
C ILE A 44 1.32 -0.72 5.36
N GLU A 45 1.96 -1.83 5.74
CA GLU A 45 1.52 -2.63 6.89
C GLU A 45 1.60 -1.87 8.21
N GLU A 46 2.64 -1.06 8.40
CA GLU A 46 2.76 -0.17 9.56
C GLU A 46 1.72 0.96 9.57
N CYS A 47 1.40 1.54 8.40
CA CYS A 47 0.41 2.63 8.30
C CYS A 47 -0.97 2.25 8.82
N TRP A 48 -1.33 0.96 8.76
CA TRP A 48 -2.62 0.47 9.21
C TRP A 48 -2.55 -0.45 10.44
N HIS A 49 -1.45 -0.36 11.20
CA HIS A 49 -1.23 -1.14 12.40
C HIS A 49 -2.39 -0.96 13.42
N PRO A 50 -2.86 -2.01 14.11
CA PRO A 50 -3.96 -1.92 15.07
C PRO A 50 -3.67 -0.90 16.18
N ASP A 51 -2.46 -0.94 16.74
CA ASP A 51 -1.96 0.08 17.66
C ASP A 51 -1.63 1.38 16.93
N ILE A 52 -2.23 2.49 17.39
CA ILE A 52 -2.03 3.84 16.86
C ILE A 52 -0.59 4.31 17.09
N GLY A 53 0.03 3.94 18.22
CA GLY A 53 1.39 4.34 18.57
C GLY A 53 2.46 3.73 17.65
N MET A 54 2.12 2.63 16.99
CA MET A 54 2.99 1.96 16.02
C MET A 54 2.84 2.52 14.60
N ARG A 55 1.84 3.37 14.35
CA ARG A 55 1.65 3.98 13.03
C ARG A 55 2.67 5.10 12.84
N PRO A 56 3.39 5.13 11.71
CA PRO A 56 4.34 6.19 11.43
C PRO A 56 3.61 7.53 11.24
N ILE A 57 4.23 8.61 11.69
CA ILE A 57 3.79 9.96 11.35
C ILE A 57 4.10 10.27 9.89
N PHE A 58 3.33 11.19 9.30
CA PHE A 58 3.46 11.53 7.88
C PHE A 58 4.89 11.91 7.44
N SER A 59 5.66 12.61 8.28
CA SER A 59 7.04 12.96 7.94
C SER A 59 7.95 11.74 7.79
N GLU A 60 7.76 10.72 8.64
CA GLU A 60 8.51 9.46 8.54
C GLU A 60 8.09 8.67 7.28
N ILE A 61 6.79 8.68 6.97
CA ILE A 61 6.27 8.07 5.75
C ILE A 61 6.93 8.69 4.51
N ILE A 62 7.01 10.02 4.42
CA ILE A 62 7.64 10.72 3.29
C ILE A 62 9.12 10.32 3.17
N ILE A 63 9.88 10.36 4.27
CA ILE A 63 11.29 10.00 4.27
C ILE A 63 11.51 8.54 3.82
N ARG A 64 10.66 7.61 4.28
CA ARG A 64 10.75 6.20 3.86
C ARG A 64 10.37 6.04 2.39
N LEU A 65 9.32 6.71 1.92
CA LEU A 65 8.96 6.71 0.51
C LEU A 65 10.07 7.26 -0.37
N ASP A 66 10.77 8.35 0.01
CA ASP A 66 11.90 8.90 -0.75
C ASP A 66 13.12 7.96 -0.79
N LYS A 67 13.34 7.18 0.27
CA LYS A 67 14.40 6.17 0.31
C LYS A 67 14.08 4.98 -0.57
N ILE A 68 12.84 4.46 -0.48
CA ILE A 68 12.35 3.43 -1.39
C ILE A 68 12.54 4.01 -2.80
N VAL A 69 12.03 5.25 -3.04
CA VAL A 69 12.33 6.24 -4.11
C VAL A 69 13.58 5.95 -4.95
N ALA A 70 14.67 6.33 -4.31
CA ALA A 70 16.01 6.29 -4.83
C ALA A 70 16.50 4.86 -5.09
N ASN A 71 16.11 3.87 -4.27
CA ASN A 71 16.56 2.48 -4.41
C ASN A 71 15.97 1.80 -5.65
N CYS A 72 14.70 2.04 -5.93
CA CYS A 72 14.01 1.50 -7.10
C CYS A 72 14.39 2.23 -8.41
N SER A 73 14.70 3.53 -8.34
CA SER A 73 15.09 4.33 -9.50
C SER A 73 16.41 3.84 -10.13
N LYS A 74 17.30 3.25 -9.33
CA LYS A 74 18.53 2.59 -9.81
C LYS A 74 18.27 1.36 -10.69
N GLN A 75 17.06 0.81 -10.66
CA GLN A 75 16.64 -0.35 -11.46
C GLN A 75 15.65 -0.02 -12.58
N GLY A 76 15.36 1.27 -12.84
CA GLY A 76 14.42 1.68 -13.92
C GLY A 76 12.94 1.30 -13.69
N TRP A 77 12.65 0.69 -12.55
CA TRP A 77 11.44 -0.07 -12.25
C TRP A 77 10.20 0.79 -11.94
N TRP A 78 10.39 1.95 -11.32
CA TRP A 78 9.27 2.70 -10.75
C TRP A 78 8.41 3.46 -11.77
N LYS A 79 8.98 3.81 -12.93
CA LYS A 79 8.28 4.57 -13.97
C LYS A 79 7.13 3.79 -14.60
N ASP A 80 7.20 2.46 -14.59
CA ASP A 80 6.15 1.61 -15.15
C ASP A 80 5.07 1.22 -14.13
N THR A 81 5.42 1.12 -12.84
CA THR A 81 4.50 0.68 -11.78
C THR A 81 3.45 1.72 -11.41
N PHE A 82 3.75 3.01 -11.53
CA PHE A 82 2.82 4.11 -11.20
C PHE A 82 2.45 4.92 -12.44
N LYS A 83 2.14 4.25 -13.56
CA LYS A 83 1.34 4.88 -14.61
C LYS A 83 -0.06 5.09 -14.05
N PHE A 84 -0.22 6.18 -13.30
CA PHE A 84 -1.51 6.63 -12.83
C PHE A 84 -2.40 6.84 -14.06
N PRO A 85 -3.57 6.20 -14.13
CA PRO A 85 -4.42 6.25 -15.32
C PRO A 85 -5.17 7.59 -15.50
N TRP A 86 -4.72 8.66 -14.83
CA TRP A 86 -5.34 9.98 -14.95
C TRP A 86 -4.84 10.67 -16.23
N LYS A 87 -5.56 10.43 -17.33
CA LYS A 87 -5.66 11.36 -18.46
C LYS A 87 -6.97 12.13 -18.34
#